data_AF-A0A350UXL2-F1
#
_entry.id   AF-A0A350UXL2-F1
#
_cell.length_a   1.000
_cell.length_b   1.000
_cell.length_c   1.000
_cell.angle_alpha   90.00
_cell.angle_beta   90.00
_cell.angle_gamma   90.00
#
_symmetry.space_group_name_H-M   'P 1'
#
loop_
_entity.id
_entity.type
_entity.pdbx_description
1 polymer ?
#
loop_
_entity_poly.entity_id
_entity_poly.type
_entity_poly.pdbx_seq_one_letter_code
_entity_poly.pdbx_strand_id
1 'polypeptide(L)'
;QFPFEFKIGQENVMMEGNSFEGKIKITARWDLDGQPKASPDDVEGSVIVPAGSTEVKIVLDHVIEVEKASAEAKTVTGTIRIDPALADQMPQGASLFLIARSEGVQRGMPLAVKKLAGITFPYAFSLGQADVMLPGAVFDGPVTIFARLDKDGDAAPAPGDIDGKITTNAGDQNAEIVLNRLIGG
;
A
#
# COMPACT_ATOMS: atom_id res chain seq x y z
N GLN A 1 -4.10 -9.09 32.80
CA GLN A 1 -3.30 -8.18 33.66
C GLN A 1 -1.84 -8.56 33.46
N PHE A 2 -0.96 -7.59 33.24
CA PHE A 2 0.47 -7.85 33.10
C PHE A 2 1.18 -7.77 34.47
N PRO A 3 2.26 -8.53 34.68
CA PRO A 3 2.69 -9.68 33.87
C PRO A 3 1.76 -10.90 34.06
N PHE A 4 1.79 -11.86 33.13
CA PHE A 4 1.10 -13.14 33.26
C PHE A 4 2.01 -14.30 32.83
N GLU A 5 1.73 -15.49 33.35
CA GLU A 5 2.46 -16.71 33.02
C GLU A 5 1.92 -17.34 31.73
N PHE A 6 2.81 -17.91 30.92
CA PHE A 6 2.46 -18.63 29.70
C PHE A 6 3.15 -19.99 29.65
N LYS A 7 2.56 -20.90 28.88
CA LYS A 7 3.15 -22.19 28.52
C LYS A 7 2.94 -22.42 27.03
N ILE A 8 4.02 -22.74 26.33
CA ILE A 8 3.97 -23.19 24.94
C ILE A 8 4.88 -24.42 24.78
N GLY A 9 4.41 -25.42 24.07
CA GLY A 9 5.10 -26.70 23.93
C GLY A 9 4.58 -27.54 22.78
N GLN A 10 4.88 -28.84 22.83
CA GLN A 10 4.50 -29.81 21.80
C GLN A 10 2.99 -29.82 21.53
N GLU A 11 2.17 -29.58 22.56
CA GLU A 11 0.71 -29.49 22.48
C GLU A 11 0.21 -28.33 21.61
N ASN A 12 1.06 -27.35 21.32
CA ASN A 12 0.72 -26.16 20.52
C ASN A 12 1.22 -26.24 19.07
N VAL A 13 1.86 -27.36 18.69
CA VAL A 13 2.34 -27.56 17.33
C VAL A 13 1.16 -27.85 16.39
N MET A 14 0.99 -26.99 15.37
CA MET A 14 -0.18 -27.04 14.48
C MET A 14 -0.11 -28.12 13.39
N MET A 15 1.09 -28.54 13.00
CA MET A 15 1.30 -29.51 11.92
C MET A 15 1.63 -30.88 12.49
N GLU A 16 0.83 -31.88 12.13
CA GLU A 16 1.06 -33.26 12.53
C GLU A 16 2.42 -33.76 12.01
N GLY A 17 3.21 -34.38 12.87
CA GLY A 17 4.57 -34.84 12.57
C GLY A 17 5.69 -33.83 12.88
N ASN A 18 5.38 -32.59 13.25
CA ASN A 18 6.39 -31.62 13.68
C ASN A 18 6.72 -31.73 15.17
N SER A 19 7.99 -31.48 15.52
CA SER A 19 8.48 -31.47 16.90
C SER A 19 8.74 -30.05 17.41
N PHE A 20 8.41 -29.80 18.68
CA PHE A 20 8.77 -28.57 19.38
C PHE A 20 10.19 -28.70 19.96
N GLU A 21 11.20 -28.57 19.10
CA GLU A 21 12.61 -28.80 19.43
C GLU A 21 13.55 -27.72 18.88
N GLY A 22 14.81 -27.72 19.34
CA GLY A 22 15.84 -26.79 18.87
C GLY A 22 15.71 -25.37 19.44
N LYS A 23 16.25 -24.38 18.73
CA LYS A 23 16.10 -22.96 19.07
C LYS A 23 14.79 -22.45 18.49
N ILE A 24 13.91 -21.95 19.35
CA ILE A 24 12.56 -21.53 19.00
C ILE A 24 12.46 -20.02 19.24
N LYS A 25 11.99 -19.29 18.22
CA LYS A 25 11.56 -17.90 18.38
C LYS A 25 10.15 -17.91 18.94
N ILE A 26 9.96 -17.31 20.11
CA ILE A 26 8.65 -17.06 20.70
C ILE A 26 8.36 -15.58 20.54
N THR A 27 7.22 -15.26 19.95
CA THR A 27 6.76 -13.88 19.76
C THR A 27 5.41 -13.75 20.47
N ALA A 28 5.29 -12.76 21.35
CA ALA A 28 4.03 -12.33 21.92
C ALA A 28 3.64 -10.99 21.31
N ARG A 29 2.36 -10.81 21.00
CA ARG A 29 1.79 -9.58 20.45
C ARG A 29 0.58 -9.17 21.26
N TRP A 30 0.53 -7.92 21.66
CA TRP A 30 -0.68 -7.26 22.15
C TRP A 30 -1.40 -6.67 20.95
N ASP A 31 -2.44 -7.37 20.53
CA ASP A 31 -3.39 -6.95 19.51
C ASP A 31 -4.30 -5.84 20.06
N LEU A 32 -4.26 -4.66 19.42
CA LEU A 32 -5.07 -3.50 19.81
C LEU A 32 -6.34 -3.32 18.95
N ASP A 33 -6.44 -4.00 17.81
CA ASP A 33 -7.49 -3.79 16.80
C ASP A 33 -8.39 -5.02 16.57
N GLY A 34 -8.05 -6.16 17.18
CA GLY A 34 -8.77 -7.42 17.08
C GLY A 34 -8.45 -8.21 15.80
N GLN A 35 -7.43 -7.82 15.03
CA GLN A 35 -7.04 -8.54 13.83
C GLN A 35 -6.11 -9.71 14.17
N PRO A 36 -6.36 -10.92 13.63
CA PRO A 36 -5.46 -12.06 13.84
C PRO A 36 -4.04 -11.82 13.31
N LYS A 37 -3.87 -10.99 12.29
CA LYS A 37 -2.57 -10.61 11.71
C LYS A 37 -1.98 -9.41 12.44
N ALA A 38 -0.66 -9.30 12.41
CA ALA A 38 0.03 -8.14 12.99
C ALA A 38 -0.43 -6.87 12.29
N SER A 39 -0.81 -5.89 13.09
CA SER A 39 -1.35 -4.62 12.65
C SER A 39 -0.46 -3.45 13.08
N PRO A 40 -0.58 -2.30 12.40
CA PRO A 40 -0.05 -1.04 12.93
C PRO A 40 -0.48 -0.83 14.38
N ASP A 41 0.42 -0.29 15.20
CA ASP A 41 0.21 0.06 16.61
C ASP A 41 0.12 -1.12 17.60
N ASP A 42 0.05 -2.37 17.12
CA ASP A 42 0.23 -3.55 17.98
C ASP A 42 1.57 -3.48 18.72
N VAL A 43 1.67 -4.05 19.91
CA VAL A 43 2.95 -4.10 20.65
C VAL A 43 3.45 -5.52 20.72
N GLU A 44 4.61 -5.81 20.14
CA GLU A 44 5.24 -7.13 20.18
C GLU A 44 6.53 -7.17 21.00
N GLY A 45 6.87 -8.40 21.38
CA GLY A 45 8.12 -8.76 22.00
C GLY A 45 8.52 -10.15 21.53
N SER A 46 9.81 -10.37 21.32
CA SER A 46 10.32 -11.67 20.85
C SER A 46 11.55 -12.12 21.63
N VAL A 47 11.66 -13.42 21.83
CA VAL A 47 12.85 -14.06 22.40
C VAL A 47 13.16 -15.34 21.65
N ILE A 48 14.44 -15.69 21.53
CA ILE A 48 14.88 -16.96 20.96
C ILE A 48 15.47 -17.79 22.09
N VAL A 49 14.88 -18.96 22.36
CA VAL A 49 15.30 -19.86 23.45
C VAL A 49 15.35 -21.31 22.99
N PRO A 50 16.18 -22.16 23.61
CA PRO A 50 16.08 -23.61 23.42
C PRO A 50 14.72 -24.16 23.88
N ALA A 51 14.19 -25.16 23.17
CA ALA A 51 13.02 -25.91 23.62
C ALA A 51 13.23 -26.50 25.03
N GLY A 52 12.20 -26.43 25.87
CA GLY A 52 12.26 -26.85 27.28
C GLY A 52 12.80 -25.79 28.25
N SER A 53 13.16 -24.59 27.77
CA SER A 53 13.54 -23.48 28.66
C SER A 53 12.40 -23.06 29.57
N THR A 54 12.71 -22.84 30.85
CA THR A 54 11.79 -22.31 31.88
C THR A 54 12.10 -20.85 32.18
N GLU A 55 11.19 -20.14 32.84
CA GLU A 55 11.38 -18.74 33.27
C GLU A 55 11.69 -17.77 32.11
N VAL A 56 11.20 -18.09 30.91
CA VAL A 56 11.39 -17.27 29.70
C VAL A 56 10.60 -15.97 29.87
N LYS A 57 11.30 -14.82 29.77
CA LYS A 57 10.70 -13.49 29.82
C LYS A 57 10.59 -12.91 28.43
N ILE A 58 9.40 -12.44 28.07
CA ILE A 58 9.14 -11.67 26.86
C ILE A 58 8.66 -10.30 27.31
N VAL A 59 9.37 -9.25 26.92
CA VAL A 59 8.98 -7.86 27.15
C VAL A 59 8.36 -7.36 25.84
N LEU A 60 7.16 -6.79 25.92
CA LEU A 60 6.54 -6.11 24.79
C LEU A 60 7.13 -4.70 24.71
N ASP A 61 8.20 -4.54 23.94
CA ASP A 61 9.00 -3.31 23.84
C ASP A 61 9.06 -2.75 22.42
N HIS A 62 8.46 -3.44 21.45
CA HIS A 62 8.42 -3.02 20.06
C HIS A 62 6.98 -2.73 19.63
N VAL A 63 6.65 -1.46 19.38
CA VAL A 63 5.42 -1.13 18.67
C VAL A 63 5.61 -1.52 17.21
N ILE A 64 4.69 -2.32 16.67
CA ILE A 64 4.59 -2.64 15.26
C ILE A 64 4.15 -1.37 14.56
N GLU A 65 5.13 -0.58 14.17
CA GLU A 65 4.91 0.48 13.22
C GLU A 65 4.69 -0.20 11.86
N VAL A 66 3.63 0.19 11.12
CA VAL A 66 3.86 0.28 9.66
C VAL A 66 5.02 1.21 9.60
N GLU A 67 6.17 0.78 9.09
CA GLU A 67 7.29 1.68 8.88
C GLU A 67 6.75 2.90 8.12
N LYS A 68 6.35 3.97 8.83
CA LYS A 68 5.82 5.18 8.22
C LYS A 68 6.89 5.79 7.33
N ALA A 69 8.14 5.61 7.74
CA ALA A 69 9.32 5.89 6.94
C ALA A 69 9.38 5.08 5.63
N SER A 70 8.96 3.80 5.57
CA SER A 70 8.96 3.05 4.31
C SER A 70 7.68 3.22 3.50
N ALA A 71 6.54 3.49 4.13
CA ALA A 71 5.31 3.90 3.46
C ALA A 71 5.43 5.29 2.80
N GLU A 72 6.07 6.25 3.48
CA GLU A 72 6.44 7.55 2.90
C GLU A 72 7.58 7.40 1.90
N ALA A 73 8.61 6.57 2.16
CA ALA A 73 9.71 6.34 1.21
C ALA A 73 9.28 5.60 -0.06
N LYS A 74 8.16 4.87 -0.06
CA LYS A 74 7.60 4.19 -1.24
C LYS A 74 6.53 5.00 -1.95
N THR A 75 6.34 6.26 -1.57
CA THR A 75 5.42 7.16 -2.26
C THR A 75 6.03 7.68 -3.56
N VAL A 76 5.32 7.53 -4.67
CA VAL A 76 5.69 8.18 -5.94
C VAL A 76 5.22 9.62 -5.90
N THR A 77 6.11 10.56 -6.22
CA THR A 77 5.78 11.99 -6.34
C THR A 77 6.15 12.53 -7.71
N GLY A 78 5.42 13.53 -8.19
CA GLY A 78 5.65 14.03 -9.53
C GLY A 78 4.74 15.16 -9.96
N THR A 79 4.78 15.47 -11.25
CA THR A 79 3.96 16.49 -11.89
C THR A 79 3.11 15.88 -13.00
N ILE A 80 1.85 16.30 -13.06
CA ILE A 80 0.93 15.98 -14.16
C ILE A 80 0.75 17.24 -14.98
N ARG A 81 0.82 17.10 -16.30
CA ARG A 81 0.61 18.16 -17.27
C ARG A 81 -0.47 17.75 -18.26
N ILE A 82 -1.13 18.73 -18.85
CA ILE A 82 -1.97 18.56 -20.03
C ILE A 82 -1.13 18.85 -21.27
N ASP A 83 -1.25 18.02 -22.29
CA ASP A 83 -0.72 18.34 -23.62
C ASP A 83 -1.39 19.64 -24.10
N PRO A 84 -0.62 20.68 -24.50
CA PRO A 84 -1.20 21.92 -25.00
C PRO A 84 -2.22 21.74 -26.12
N ALA A 85 -2.09 20.69 -26.95
CA ALA A 85 -3.04 20.38 -28.03
C ALA A 85 -4.42 19.92 -27.51
N LEU A 86 -4.52 19.50 -26.26
CA LEU A 86 -5.74 19.00 -25.62
C LEU A 86 -6.29 19.95 -24.53
N ALA A 87 -5.62 21.07 -24.25
CA ALA A 87 -6.01 22.00 -23.18
C ALA A 87 -7.45 22.54 -23.36
N ASP A 88 -7.85 22.84 -24.60
CA ASP A 88 -9.20 23.34 -24.93
C ASP A 88 -10.28 22.24 -24.87
N GLN A 89 -9.88 20.97 -24.73
CA GLN A 89 -10.78 19.82 -24.67
C GLN A 89 -11.01 19.34 -23.23
N MET A 90 -10.41 20.01 -22.25
CA MET A 90 -10.58 19.65 -20.84
C MET A 90 -12.06 19.73 -20.42
N PRO A 91 -12.65 18.65 -19.89
CA PRO A 91 -14.04 18.69 -19.47
C PRO A 91 -14.21 19.60 -18.25
N GLN A 92 -15.19 20.50 -18.30
CA GLN A 92 -15.52 21.33 -17.14
C GLN A 92 -15.96 20.46 -15.96
N GLY A 93 -15.41 20.73 -14.78
CA GLY A 93 -15.74 19.98 -13.56
C GLY A 93 -15.16 18.57 -13.50
N ALA A 94 -14.26 18.20 -14.42
CA ALA A 94 -13.65 16.88 -14.43
C ALA A 94 -12.90 16.56 -13.13
N SER A 95 -12.95 15.28 -12.75
CA SER A 95 -12.12 14.70 -11.69
C SER A 95 -10.87 14.06 -12.30
N LEU A 96 -9.74 14.20 -11.60
CA LEU A 96 -8.52 13.48 -11.94
C LEU A 96 -8.43 12.20 -11.11
N PHE A 97 -8.35 11.06 -11.78
CA PHE A 97 -8.07 9.77 -11.18
C PHE A 97 -6.63 9.38 -11.41
N LEU A 98 -5.93 9.03 -10.33
CA LEU A 98 -4.64 8.37 -10.36
C LEU A 98 -4.87 6.91 -9.99
N ILE A 99 -4.45 6.02 -10.89
CA ILE A 99 -4.71 4.60 -10.80
C ILE A 99 -3.35 3.89 -10.94
N ALA A 100 -2.85 3.31 -9.86
CA ALA A 100 -1.65 2.50 -9.91
C ALA A 100 -1.99 1.03 -10.12
N ARG A 101 -1.20 0.37 -10.96
CA ARG A 101 -1.19 -1.08 -11.16
C ARG A 101 0.26 -1.54 -11.16
N SER A 102 0.49 -2.81 -10.80
CA SER A 102 1.80 -3.42 -11.06
C SER A 102 2.15 -3.30 -12.54
N GLU A 103 3.44 -3.11 -12.84
CA GLU A 103 3.91 -2.98 -14.23
C GLU A 103 3.39 -4.14 -15.10
N GLY A 104 2.98 -3.81 -16.33
CA GLY A 104 2.42 -4.78 -17.28
C GLY A 104 0.93 -5.09 -17.09
N VAL A 105 0.35 -4.77 -15.94
CA VAL A 105 -1.09 -5.00 -15.68
C VAL A 105 -1.92 -3.83 -16.23
N GLN A 106 -2.77 -4.10 -17.23
CA GLN A 106 -3.60 -3.07 -17.88
C GLN A 106 -5.05 -3.02 -17.36
N ARG A 107 -5.57 -4.09 -16.76
CA ARG A 107 -6.98 -4.25 -16.35
C ARG A 107 -7.10 -4.96 -15.00
N GLY A 108 -8.30 -4.96 -14.42
CA GLY A 108 -8.60 -5.60 -13.12
C GLY A 108 -8.69 -4.59 -11.97
N MET A 109 -8.67 -5.05 -10.72
CA MET A 109 -8.61 -4.13 -9.58
C MET A 109 -7.24 -3.41 -9.54
N PRO A 110 -7.22 -2.09 -9.31
CA PRO A 110 -5.97 -1.36 -9.15
C PRO A 110 -5.34 -1.63 -7.78
N LEU A 111 -4.02 -1.41 -7.70
CA LEU A 111 -3.26 -1.50 -6.44
C LEU A 111 -3.59 -0.32 -5.53
N ALA A 112 -3.55 0.89 -6.08
CA ALA A 112 -3.86 2.12 -5.39
C ALA A 112 -4.65 3.08 -6.28
N VAL A 113 -5.56 3.85 -5.68
CA VAL A 113 -6.39 4.84 -6.38
C VAL A 113 -6.50 6.12 -5.56
N LYS A 114 -6.36 7.26 -6.23
CA LYS A 114 -6.62 8.58 -5.67
C LYS A 114 -7.50 9.38 -6.63
N LYS A 115 -8.63 9.89 -6.13
CA LYS A 115 -9.54 10.78 -6.86
C LYS A 115 -9.33 12.21 -6.37
N LEU A 116 -9.19 13.14 -7.30
CA LEU A 116 -8.91 14.54 -7.05
C LEU A 116 -9.89 15.41 -7.83
N ALA A 117 -10.39 16.48 -7.22
CA ALA A 117 -11.32 17.42 -7.83
C ALA A 117 -10.74 18.83 -7.82
N GLY A 118 -11.20 19.69 -8.74
CA GLY A 118 -10.77 21.10 -8.79
C GLY A 118 -9.31 21.29 -9.16
N ILE A 119 -8.77 20.42 -10.02
CA ILE A 119 -7.35 20.41 -10.37
C ILE A 119 -7.01 21.49 -11.39
N THR A 120 -5.92 22.21 -11.14
CA THR A 120 -5.28 23.13 -12.09
C THR A 120 -3.95 22.54 -12.54
N PHE A 121 -3.68 22.56 -13.85
CA PHE A 121 -2.42 22.07 -14.40
C PHE A 121 -1.37 23.18 -14.51
N PRO A 122 -0.07 22.88 -14.30
CA PRO A 122 0.46 21.59 -13.86
C PRO A 122 0.09 21.25 -12.42
N TYR A 123 -0.14 19.97 -12.14
CA TYR A 123 -0.55 19.49 -10.82
C TYR A 123 0.53 18.62 -10.18
N ALA A 124 0.95 18.95 -8.96
CA ALA A 124 1.87 18.13 -8.19
C ALA A 124 1.10 16.98 -7.53
N PHE A 125 1.51 15.74 -7.78
CA PHE A 125 0.85 14.55 -7.23
C PHE A 125 1.76 13.77 -6.29
N SER A 126 1.09 13.00 -5.44
CA SER A 126 1.67 12.00 -4.56
C SER A 126 0.74 10.78 -4.53
N LEU A 127 1.30 9.58 -4.72
CA LEU A 127 0.58 8.32 -4.70
C LEU A 127 1.42 7.25 -4.00
N GLY A 128 0.87 6.62 -2.96
CA GLY A 128 1.63 5.67 -2.14
C GLY A 128 0.78 4.70 -1.34
N GLN A 129 1.34 4.14 -0.28
CA GLN A 129 0.69 3.11 0.55
C GLN A 129 -0.67 3.54 1.12
N ALA A 130 -0.85 4.83 1.43
CA ALA A 130 -2.10 5.39 1.93
C ALA A 130 -3.25 5.35 0.91
N ASP A 131 -2.93 5.19 -0.37
CA ASP A 131 -3.89 5.15 -1.47
C ASP A 131 -4.22 3.71 -1.90
N VAL A 132 -3.65 2.70 -1.23
CA VAL A 132 -3.87 1.27 -1.53
C VAL A 132 -5.30 0.86 -1.20
N MET A 133 -5.95 0.14 -2.13
CA MET A 133 -7.36 -0.23 -1.99
C MET A 133 -7.59 -1.51 -1.19
N LEU A 134 -6.66 -2.47 -1.24
CA LEU A 134 -6.86 -3.80 -0.65
C LEU A 134 -6.12 -3.92 0.69
N PRO A 135 -6.80 -4.30 1.79
CA PRO A 135 -6.15 -4.58 3.06
C PRO A 135 -5.05 -5.63 2.91
N GLY A 136 -3.85 -5.30 3.40
CA GLY A 136 -2.67 -6.17 3.32
C GLY A 136 -1.91 -6.15 1.99
N ALA A 137 -2.36 -5.39 0.98
CA ALA A 137 -1.54 -5.12 -0.20
C ALA A 137 -0.49 -4.06 0.10
N VAL A 138 0.68 -4.19 -0.53
CA VAL A 138 1.81 -3.28 -0.35
C VAL A 138 2.04 -2.48 -1.63
N PHE A 139 2.20 -1.17 -1.50
CA PHE A 139 2.60 -0.30 -2.59
C PHE A 139 4.12 -0.39 -2.77
N ASP A 140 4.57 -1.29 -3.64
CA ASP A 140 5.99 -1.58 -3.83
C ASP A 140 6.31 -2.04 -5.25
N GLY A 141 7.59 -1.97 -5.60
CA GLY A 141 8.12 -2.43 -6.88
C GLY A 141 7.74 -1.56 -8.08
N PRO A 142 7.88 -2.08 -9.30
CA PRO A 142 7.54 -1.36 -10.51
C PRO A 142 6.01 -1.27 -10.70
N VAL A 143 5.55 -0.06 -10.94
CA VAL A 143 4.13 0.29 -11.10
C VAL A 143 3.91 1.12 -12.36
N THR A 144 2.77 0.91 -13.01
CA THR A 144 2.24 1.84 -14.01
C THR A 144 1.18 2.70 -13.36
N ILE A 145 1.39 4.02 -13.36
CA ILE A 145 0.42 5.01 -12.90
C ILE A 145 -0.30 5.56 -14.12
N PHE A 146 -1.61 5.34 -14.16
CA PHE A 146 -2.50 5.94 -15.14
C PHE A 146 -3.14 7.17 -14.52
N ALA A 147 -3.06 8.30 -15.21
CA ALA A 147 -3.79 9.52 -14.86
C ALA A 147 -4.92 9.71 -15.87
N ARG A 148 -6.15 9.88 -15.39
CA ARG A 148 -7.33 10.11 -16.22
C ARG A 148 -8.09 11.33 -15.72
N LEU A 149 -8.29 12.29 -16.60
CA LEU A 149 -9.22 13.38 -16.42
C LEU A 149 -10.58 12.92 -16.94
N ASP A 150 -11.47 12.58 -16.01
CA ASP A 150 -12.79 12.01 -16.25
C ASP A 150 -13.90 13.03 -15.94
N LYS A 151 -14.96 13.02 -16.75
CA LYS A 151 -16.11 13.91 -16.63
C LYS A 151 -17.25 13.33 -15.79
N ASP A 152 -17.48 12.02 -15.84
CA ASP A 152 -18.73 11.41 -15.35
C ASP A 152 -18.65 10.94 -13.89
N GLY A 153 -17.45 10.97 -13.31
CA GLY A 153 -17.15 10.61 -11.94
C GLY A 153 -16.79 9.14 -11.75
N ASP A 154 -16.77 8.34 -12.83
CA ASP A 154 -16.31 6.95 -12.86
C ASP A 154 -14.82 6.87 -13.22
N ALA A 155 -14.10 5.98 -12.54
CA ALA A 155 -12.71 5.70 -12.86
C ALA A 155 -12.57 4.87 -14.14
N ALA A 156 -13.65 4.28 -14.67
CA ALA A 156 -13.65 3.58 -15.95
C ALA A 156 -13.40 4.53 -17.13
N PRO A 157 -12.72 4.09 -18.21
CA PRO A 157 -12.51 4.96 -19.37
C PRO A 157 -13.82 5.18 -20.13
N ALA A 158 -14.16 6.44 -20.40
CA ALA A 158 -15.30 6.86 -21.17
C ALA A 158 -14.89 7.78 -22.34
N PRO A 159 -15.69 7.84 -23.44
CA PRO A 159 -15.46 8.81 -24.50
C PRO A 159 -15.48 10.25 -23.99
N GLY A 160 -14.49 11.04 -24.38
CA GLY A 160 -14.30 12.43 -23.93
C GLY A 160 -13.32 12.59 -22.75
N ASP A 161 -12.89 11.49 -22.15
CA ASP A 161 -11.82 11.52 -21.15
C ASP A 161 -10.47 11.82 -21.79
N ILE A 162 -9.57 12.40 -21.01
CA ILE A 162 -8.18 12.59 -21.40
C ILE A 162 -7.30 11.79 -20.45
N ASP A 163 -6.46 10.91 -20.98
CA ASP A 163 -5.55 10.10 -20.16
C ASP A 163 -4.09 10.19 -20.58
N GLY A 164 -3.26 9.71 -19.66
CA GLY A 164 -1.81 9.61 -19.78
C GLY A 164 -1.32 8.56 -18.79
N LYS A 165 -0.06 8.12 -18.93
CA LYS A 165 0.53 7.16 -18.01
C LYS A 165 2.04 7.26 -17.93
N ILE A 166 2.59 6.73 -16.85
CA ILE A 166 4.03 6.50 -16.66
C ILE A 166 4.25 5.13 -16.02
N THR A 167 5.38 4.49 -16.32
CA THR A 167 5.90 3.37 -15.55
C THR A 167 7.07 3.87 -14.71
N THR A 168 7.07 3.53 -13.42
CA THR A 168 8.02 4.04 -12.40
C THR A 168 8.11 3.00 -11.28
N ASN A 169 9.02 3.17 -10.32
CA ASN A 169 9.09 2.36 -9.11
C ASN A 169 8.45 3.09 -7.93
N ALA A 170 7.88 2.32 -7.00
CA ALA A 170 7.46 2.86 -5.72
C ALA A 170 8.62 3.62 -5.04
N GLY A 171 8.36 4.86 -4.62
CA GLY A 171 9.36 5.75 -4.03
C GLY A 171 10.04 6.72 -4.99
N ASP A 172 9.84 6.55 -6.30
CA ASP A 172 10.42 7.48 -7.28
C ASP A 172 9.87 8.90 -7.10
N GLN A 173 10.77 9.88 -7.22
CA GLN A 173 10.43 11.30 -7.16
C GLN A 173 10.57 11.95 -8.53
N ASN A 174 9.84 13.05 -8.74
CA ASN A 174 9.84 13.82 -9.98
C ASN A 174 9.32 13.04 -11.20
N ALA A 175 8.41 12.09 -11.00
CA ALA A 175 7.72 11.43 -12.10
C ALA A 175 6.92 12.46 -12.93
N GLU A 176 6.87 12.29 -14.24
CA GLU A 176 6.12 13.18 -15.12
C GLU A 176 5.06 12.41 -15.91
N ILE A 177 3.80 12.83 -15.78
CA ILE A 177 2.69 12.28 -16.56
C ILE A 177 2.15 13.40 -17.45
N VAL A 178 2.12 13.15 -18.75
CA VAL A 178 1.45 14.03 -19.71
C VAL A 178 0.13 13.39 -20.11
N LEU A 179 -0.97 14.10 -19.86
CA LEU A 179 -2.29 13.78 -20.37
C LEU A 179 -2.33 14.15 -21.85
N ASN A 180 -2.18 13.16 -22.73
CA ASN A 180 -1.92 13.37 -24.16
C ASN A 180 -2.83 12.53 -25.08
N ARG A 181 -3.78 11.78 -24.52
CA ARG A 181 -4.70 10.95 -25.30
C ARG A 181 -6.14 11.26 -24.93
N LEU A 182 -6.89 11.80 -25.89
CA LEU A 182 -8.33 11.85 -25.83
C LEU A 182 -8.91 10.45 -26.12
N ILE A 183 -9.79 9.96 -25.26
CA ILE A 183 -10.53 8.72 -25.49
C ILE A 183 -11.68 9.02 -26.45
N GLY A 184 -11.58 8.50 -27.67
CA GLY A 184 -12.67 8.51 -28.65
C GLY A 184 -13.66 7.36 -28.42
N GLY A 185 -14.87 7.53 -28.96
CA GLY A 185 -15.88 6.47 -29.05
C GLY A 185 -15.62 5.51 -30.22
#